data_AF-K5VU03-F1
#
_entry.id   AF-K5VU03-F1
#
_cell.length_a   1.000
_cell.length_b   1.000
_cell.length_c   1.000
_cell.angle_alpha   90.00
_cell.angle_beta   90.00
_cell.angle_gamma   90.00
#
_symmetry.space_group_name_H-M   'P 1'
#
loop_
_entity.id
_entity.type
_entity.pdbx_description
1 polymer ?
#
loop_
_entity_poly.entity_id
_entity_poly.type
_entity_poly.pdbx_seq_one_letter_code
_entity_poly.pdbx_strand_id
1 'polypeptide(L)'
;MYLDSLAIIIAFARILSASFLNQIPFPAPPPNGDIHLAINPTCGQLSGDTADINAGIDKHSIKTIVSFGASSSFYFYEQPSLNVKQDTGACIDLKLWPSNPRKIDFLGQMKTFLGQNNALDPNTTLYSIFFGINDYLASLTQVLLDQIKILASPPTNARKFMILDVYGRGITIPSGEAFKQIIYSGLSSFRVNGIQIINDDKHQHEQRNVTLDISYINFANIWEGVLGPHPGFEKFGYVSEDACTKCTAELGCTTIGMCDDPEHYFYWIPGHPSKETMRIMADYVREVWDQCRV
;
A
#
# COMPACT_ATOMS: atom_id res chain seq x y z
N MET A 1 -17.27 50.04 2.77
CA MET A 1 -17.92 49.94 1.45
C MET A 1 -17.73 48.49 1.01
N TYR A 2 -18.78 47.66 1.18
CA TYR A 2 -18.93 46.19 0.91
C TYR A 2 -17.90 45.25 1.56
N LEU A 3 -18.15 44.38 2.56
CA LEU A 3 -19.21 43.43 2.96
C LEU A 3 -19.44 42.23 2.02
N ASP A 4 -19.39 41.04 2.65
CA ASP A 4 -19.99 39.72 2.32
C ASP A 4 -19.33 38.87 1.20
N SER A 5 -19.21 37.53 1.24
CA SER A 5 -19.65 36.48 2.18
C SER A 5 -19.01 35.11 1.79
N LEU A 6 -18.88 34.23 2.79
CA LEU A 6 -18.93 32.74 2.83
C LEU A 6 -18.64 31.87 1.57
N ALA A 7 -17.84 30.81 1.77
CA ALA A 7 -18.38 29.43 1.90
C ALA A 7 -17.35 28.43 2.44
N ILE A 8 -17.66 27.91 3.62
CA ILE A 8 -17.16 26.66 4.19
C ILE A 8 -17.69 25.49 3.34
N ILE A 9 -16.83 24.55 2.93
CA ILE A 9 -17.27 23.20 2.60
C ILE A 9 -16.58 22.22 3.57
N ILE A 10 -17.32 21.95 4.65
CA ILE A 10 -17.27 20.69 5.38
C ILE A 10 -18.12 19.73 4.58
N ALA A 11 -17.57 18.62 4.11
CA ALA A 11 -18.38 17.51 3.61
C ALA A 11 -18.28 16.34 4.58
N PHE A 12 -19.35 16.21 5.38
CA PHE A 12 -19.77 14.98 6.02
C PHE A 12 -20.07 13.91 4.97
N ALA A 13 -19.75 12.65 5.26
CA ALA A 13 -20.46 11.52 4.67
C ALA A 13 -21.00 10.62 5.79
N ARG A 14 -22.23 10.93 6.24
CA ARG A 14 -23.11 9.98 6.93
C ARG A 14 -23.97 9.29 5.86
N ILE A 15 -23.89 7.96 5.86
CA ILE A 15 -24.94 6.96 5.60
C ILE A 15 -26.23 7.47 4.92
N LEU A 16 -26.50 6.97 3.71
CA LEU A 16 -27.86 6.70 3.23
C LEU A 16 -27.92 5.37 2.47
N SER A 17 -28.73 4.47 3.04
CA SER A 17 -29.54 3.40 2.47
C SER A 17 -29.01 2.54 1.30
N ALA A 18 -28.87 1.25 1.61
CA ALA A 18 -29.08 0.15 0.68
C ALA A 18 -30.42 0.31 -0.06
N SER A 19 -30.41 0.17 -1.39
CA SER A 19 -31.45 -0.43 -2.26
C SER A 19 -31.18 0.00 -3.70
N PHE A 20 -30.34 -0.72 -4.43
CA PHE A 20 -30.40 -0.95 -5.89
C PHE A 20 -29.27 -1.94 -6.24
N LEU A 21 -29.33 -3.14 -5.65
CA LEU A 21 -28.60 -4.31 -6.14
C LEU A 21 -29.58 -5.08 -7.01
N ASN A 22 -29.33 -5.14 -8.31
CA ASN A 22 -29.42 -6.39 -9.05
C ASN A 22 -28.77 -6.28 -10.44
N GLN A 23 -27.77 -7.14 -10.61
CA GLN A 23 -27.38 -7.82 -11.84
C GLN A 23 -26.77 -6.98 -12.98
N ILE A 24 -25.44 -6.94 -13.01
CA ILE A 24 -24.72 -6.97 -14.29
C ILE A 24 -23.82 -8.22 -14.24
N PRO A 25 -24.04 -9.22 -15.10
CA PRO A 25 -23.12 -10.35 -15.22
C PRO A 25 -21.78 -9.84 -15.77
N PHE A 26 -20.67 -10.27 -15.16
CA PHE A 26 -19.33 -9.96 -15.65
C PHE A 26 -19.18 -10.45 -17.10
N PRO A 27 -18.70 -9.62 -18.04
CA PRO A 27 -18.29 -10.11 -19.34
C PRO A 27 -17.03 -10.97 -19.19
N ALA A 28 -16.94 -12.02 -20.02
CA ALA A 28 -15.73 -12.84 -20.17
C ALA A 28 -14.51 -11.96 -20.54
N PRO A 29 -13.28 -12.38 -20.18
CA PRO A 29 -12.08 -11.60 -20.48
C PRO A 29 -11.94 -11.36 -22.00
N PRO A 30 -11.57 -10.14 -22.42
CA PRO A 30 -11.45 -9.81 -23.83
C PRO A 30 -10.18 -10.44 -24.46
N PRO A 31 -10.17 -10.62 -25.79
CA PRO A 31 -9.14 -11.39 -26.48
C PRO A 31 -7.90 -10.54 -26.79
N ASN A 32 -6.72 -11.06 -26.42
CA ASN A 32 -5.37 -10.69 -26.88
C ASN A 32 -5.14 -9.19 -27.18
N GLY A 33 -4.79 -8.43 -26.14
CA GLY A 33 -4.42 -7.02 -26.24
C GLY A 33 -4.37 -6.36 -24.86
N ASP A 34 -5.18 -6.84 -23.92
CA ASP A 34 -5.31 -6.20 -22.63
C ASP A 34 -4.14 -6.52 -21.68
N ILE A 35 -3.73 -5.49 -20.93
CA ILE A 35 -2.77 -5.62 -19.84
C ILE A 35 -3.24 -6.67 -18.83
N HIS A 36 -2.34 -7.52 -18.35
CA HIS A 36 -2.68 -8.56 -17.36
C HIS A 36 -1.47 -9.01 -16.56
N LEU A 37 -1.72 -9.63 -15.41
CA LEU A 37 -0.67 -10.25 -14.60
C LEU A 37 -0.14 -11.50 -15.32
N ALA A 38 1.16 -11.57 -15.56
CA ALA A 38 1.81 -12.67 -16.29
C ALA A 38 2.77 -13.51 -15.42
N ILE A 39 2.73 -13.31 -14.11
CA ILE A 39 3.53 -14.03 -13.11
C ILE A 39 2.64 -14.53 -11.99
N ASN A 40 3.08 -15.58 -11.30
CA ASN A 40 2.48 -16.00 -10.05
C ASN A 40 3.26 -15.42 -8.86
N PRO A 41 2.61 -15.23 -7.70
CA PRO A 41 3.32 -14.90 -6.49
C PRO A 41 4.39 -15.92 -6.09
N THR A 42 5.44 -15.44 -5.43
CA THR A 42 6.48 -16.31 -4.85
C THR A 42 6.12 -16.57 -3.40
N CYS A 43 5.25 -17.55 -3.17
CA CYS A 43 4.78 -17.88 -1.84
C CYS A 43 5.91 -18.46 -0.96
N GLY A 44 5.97 -18.05 0.29
CA GLY A 44 6.89 -18.59 1.28
C GLY A 44 6.25 -18.79 2.64
N GLN A 45 7.09 -18.87 3.67
CA GLN A 45 6.65 -18.93 5.06
C GLN A 45 6.92 -17.60 5.73
N LEU A 46 6.16 -17.28 6.77
CA LEU A 46 6.40 -16.10 7.59
C LEU A 46 7.71 -16.19 8.40
N SER A 47 8.47 -17.29 8.29
CA SER A 47 9.84 -17.43 8.80
C SER A 47 10.83 -17.60 7.66
N GLY A 48 12.05 -17.11 7.82
CA GLY A 48 13.11 -17.21 6.81
C GLY A 48 13.19 -15.98 5.92
N ASP A 49 13.56 -16.19 4.66
CA ASP A 49 13.75 -15.12 3.68
C ASP A 49 12.41 -14.47 3.29
N THR A 50 12.47 -13.22 2.84
CA THR A 50 11.27 -12.48 2.42
C THR A 50 10.57 -13.15 1.25
N ALA A 51 9.26 -13.36 1.38
CA ALA A 51 8.41 -13.96 0.35
C ALA A 51 6.99 -13.38 0.43
N ASP A 52 6.17 -13.66 -0.58
CA ASP A 52 4.76 -13.31 -0.53
C ASP A 52 4.02 -14.19 0.47
N ILE A 53 3.18 -13.59 1.31
CA ILE A 53 2.40 -14.31 2.32
C ILE A 53 1.05 -13.65 2.62
N ASN A 54 0.12 -14.51 3.03
CA ASN A 54 -1.14 -14.17 3.68
C ASN A 54 -1.33 -15.03 4.94
N ALA A 55 -0.95 -14.49 6.09
CA ALA A 55 -1.06 -15.13 7.40
C ALA A 55 -2.31 -14.62 8.15
N GLY A 56 -3.50 -14.91 7.61
CA GLY A 56 -4.78 -14.71 8.31
C GLY A 56 -5.71 -13.61 7.76
N ILE A 57 -5.35 -12.92 6.68
CA ILE A 57 -6.25 -11.95 6.06
C ILE A 57 -7.32 -12.68 5.23
N ASP A 58 -8.56 -12.63 5.71
CA ASP A 58 -9.75 -12.99 4.93
C ASP A 58 -10.30 -11.74 4.23
N LYS A 59 -10.10 -11.66 2.91
CA LYS A 59 -10.55 -10.54 2.06
C LYS A 59 -12.06 -10.30 2.11
N HIS A 60 -12.87 -11.33 2.34
CA HIS A 60 -14.33 -11.20 2.40
C HIS A 60 -14.82 -10.57 3.71
N SER A 61 -13.98 -10.59 4.75
CA SER A 61 -14.29 -9.96 6.04
C SER A 61 -14.00 -8.45 6.08
N ILE A 62 -13.27 -7.92 5.10
CA ILE A 62 -12.82 -6.53 5.10
C ILE A 62 -13.94 -5.60 4.63
N LYS A 63 -14.21 -4.56 5.43
CA LYS A 63 -15.20 -3.51 5.17
C LYS A 63 -14.59 -2.11 5.09
N THR A 64 -13.38 -1.93 5.58
CA THR A 64 -12.68 -0.66 5.57
C THR A 64 -11.22 -0.90 5.30
N ILE A 65 -10.63 -0.10 4.40
CA ILE A 65 -9.18 -0.05 4.22
C ILE A 65 -8.67 1.33 4.62
N VAL A 66 -7.69 1.35 5.51
CA VAL A 66 -6.91 2.54 5.87
C VAL A 66 -5.54 2.40 5.22
N SER A 67 -5.20 3.34 4.33
CA SER A 67 -3.96 3.27 3.56
C SER A 67 -2.98 4.36 3.97
N PHE A 68 -1.74 3.96 4.24
CA PHE A 68 -0.60 4.83 4.49
C PHE A 68 0.50 4.59 3.46
N GLY A 69 1.25 5.65 3.12
CA GLY A 69 2.38 5.55 2.21
C GLY A 69 2.52 6.71 1.23
N ALA A 70 3.41 6.53 0.25
CA ALA A 70 3.62 7.47 -0.84
C ALA A 70 2.46 7.44 -1.86
N SER A 71 2.31 8.48 -2.67
CA SER A 71 1.23 8.68 -3.67
C SER A 71 1.03 7.56 -4.70
N SER A 72 1.93 6.59 -4.80
CA SER A 72 1.75 5.39 -5.62
C SER A 72 0.92 4.30 -4.91
N SER A 73 0.38 4.60 -3.73
CA SER A 73 -0.44 3.65 -2.97
C SER A 73 -1.82 3.46 -3.63
N PHE A 74 -2.23 2.20 -3.69
CA PHE A 74 -3.41 1.68 -4.37
C PHE A 74 -4.75 2.32 -4.06
N TYR A 75 -5.59 2.34 -5.11
CA TYR A 75 -7.04 2.38 -5.01
C TYR A 75 -7.59 0.97 -5.26
N PHE A 76 -8.15 0.31 -4.24
CA PHE A 76 -8.95 -0.89 -4.47
C PHE A 76 -10.30 -0.46 -5.08
N TYR A 77 -10.60 -0.92 -6.29
CA TYR A 77 -11.80 -0.54 -7.03
C TYR A 77 -13.08 -1.29 -6.59
N GLU A 78 -13.00 -2.22 -5.64
CA GLU A 78 -14.17 -3.01 -5.19
C GLU A 78 -14.34 -2.98 -3.65
N GLN A 79 -15.20 -2.05 -3.15
CA GLN A 79 -15.90 -2.00 -1.83
C GLN A 79 -15.08 -1.61 -0.55
N PRO A 80 -15.75 -1.15 0.53
CA PRO A 80 -16.45 0.13 0.79
C PRO A 80 -15.61 1.15 1.63
N SER A 81 -16.04 2.42 1.63
CA SER A 81 -15.50 3.57 2.40
C SER A 81 -13.99 3.58 2.65
N LEU A 82 -13.23 4.01 1.64
CA LEU A 82 -11.78 4.14 1.68
C LEU A 82 -11.38 5.43 2.44
N ASN A 83 -10.64 5.30 3.55
CA ASN A 83 -10.03 6.44 4.23
C ASN A 83 -8.56 6.55 3.80
N VAL A 84 -8.30 7.36 2.77
CA VAL A 84 -6.99 7.50 2.13
C VAL A 84 -6.19 8.65 2.76
N LYS A 85 -4.91 8.41 3.12
CA LYS A 85 -3.92 9.46 3.40
C LYS A 85 -2.62 9.16 2.66
N GLN A 86 -2.47 9.71 1.46
CA GLN A 86 -1.36 9.41 0.55
C GLN A 86 -0.78 10.71 0.00
N ASP A 87 0.56 10.81 -0.06
CA ASP A 87 1.25 12.00 -0.58
C ASP A 87 2.51 11.65 -1.37
N THR A 88 2.77 12.37 -2.47
CA THR A 88 3.93 12.06 -3.33
C THR A 88 5.22 12.35 -2.57
N GLY A 89 6.20 11.46 -2.67
CA GLY A 89 7.50 11.62 -1.98
C GLY A 89 7.46 11.44 -0.46
N ALA A 90 6.41 10.83 0.11
CA ALA A 90 6.39 10.48 1.52
C ALA A 90 7.52 9.48 1.83
N CYS A 91 8.27 9.79 2.89
CA CYS A 91 9.26 8.93 3.52
C CYS A 91 8.70 8.36 4.83
N ILE A 92 9.38 7.42 5.48
CA ILE A 92 8.99 6.94 6.81
C ILE A 92 9.21 8.03 7.87
N ASP A 93 10.34 8.74 7.79
CA ASP A 93 10.66 9.86 8.69
C ASP A 93 11.41 10.98 7.92
N LEU A 94 10.81 12.17 7.84
CA LEU A 94 11.39 13.34 7.18
C LEU A 94 12.67 13.84 7.83
N LYS A 95 12.96 13.47 9.09
CA LYS A 95 14.21 13.87 9.75
C LYS A 95 15.44 13.38 8.98
N LEU A 96 15.31 12.27 8.26
CA LEU A 96 16.38 11.74 7.41
C LEU A 96 16.42 12.39 6.02
N TRP A 97 15.42 13.18 5.66
CA TRP A 97 15.27 13.83 4.36
C TRP A 97 15.02 15.34 4.52
N PRO A 98 15.99 16.11 5.09
CA PRO A 98 15.79 17.53 5.38
C PRO A 98 15.52 18.37 4.12
N SER A 99 16.06 17.94 2.98
CA SER A 99 15.86 18.54 1.66
C SER A 99 14.54 18.16 0.98
N ASN A 100 13.71 17.29 1.58
CA ASN A 100 12.43 16.91 0.98
C ASN A 100 11.52 18.16 0.91
N PRO A 101 11.08 18.57 -0.30
CA PRO A 101 10.25 19.76 -0.48
C PRO A 101 8.82 19.56 0.08
N ARG A 102 8.38 18.30 0.25
CA ARG A 102 7.09 17.97 0.86
C ARG A 102 7.31 17.57 2.30
N LYS A 103 6.66 18.27 3.22
CA LYS A 103 6.75 18.02 4.66
C LYS A 103 5.68 17.03 5.14
N ILE A 104 5.56 15.90 4.44
CA ILE A 104 4.67 14.80 4.81
C ILE A 104 5.45 13.48 4.80
N ASP A 105 5.47 12.77 5.93
CA ASP A 105 5.97 11.41 6.11
C ASP A 105 4.88 10.49 6.67
N PHE A 106 5.19 9.21 6.73
CA PHE A 106 4.37 8.21 7.41
C PHE A 106 4.03 8.61 8.85
N LEU A 107 4.97 9.18 9.61
CA LEU A 107 4.72 9.65 10.99
C LEU A 107 3.69 10.78 11.04
N GLY A 108 3.72 11.71 10.09
CA GLY A 108 2.74 12.78 9.93
C GLY A 108 1.36 12.23 9.52
N GLN A 109 1.32 11.28 8.58
CA GLN A 109 0.07 10.60 8.18
C GLN A 109 -0.57 9.86 9.38
N MET A 110 0.25 9.13 10.13
CA MET A 110 -0.11 8.44 11.36
C MET A 110 -0.67 9.39 12.42
N LYS A 111 0.06 10.48 12.72
CA LYS A 111 -0.38 11.51 13.65
C LYS A 111 -1.72 12.10 13.24
N THR A 112 -1.90 12.40 11.96
CA THR A 112 -3.16 12.94 11.43
C THR A 112 -4.29 11.93 11.55
N PHE A 113 -4.03 10.64 11.28
CA PHE A 113 -5.04 9.58 11.40
C PHE A 113 -5.49 9.37 12.84
N LEU A 114 -4.54 9.27 13.77
CA LEU A 114 -4.84 9.11 15.19
C LEU A 114 -5.57 10.35 15.74
N GLY A 115 -5.20 11.56 15.31
CA GLY A 115 -5.85 12.80 15.72
C GLY A 115 -7.30 12.98 15.24
N GLN A 116 -7.75 12.19 14.27
CA GLN A 116 -9.14 12.22 13.79
C GLN A 116 -10.11 11.42 14.69
N ASN A 117 -9.60 10.64 15.65
CA ASN A 117 -10.42 9.85 16.58
C ASN A 117 -11.46 8.96 15.86
N ASN A 118 -11.04 8.31 14.77
CA ASN A 118 -11.90 7.44 13.99
C ASN A 118 -12.43 6.27 14.84
N ALA A 119 -13.72 5.96 14.72
CA ALA A 119 -14.33 4.77 15.32
C ALA A 119 -14.41 3.66 14.27
N LEU A 120 -13.31 2.93 14.09
CA LEU A 120 -13.21 1.81 13.14
C LEU A 120 -13.36 0.48 13.86
N ASP A 121 -13.99 -0.51 13.21
CA ASP A 121 -14.06 -1.88 13.74
C ASP A 121 -12.76 -2.63 13.42
N PRO A 122 -11.97 -3.01 14.43
CA PRO A 122 -10.68 -3.66 14.21
C PRO A 122 -10.77 -5.05 13.56
N ASN A 123 -11.94 -5.70 13.60
CA ASN A 123 -12.15 -7.01 12.99
C ASN A 123 -12.40 -6.94 11.48
N THR A 124 -12.86 -5.80 10.99
CA THR A 124 -13.23 -5.59 9.58
C THR A 124 -12.41 -4.48 8.91
N THR A 125 -11.46 -3.87 9.62
CA THR A 125 -10.57 -2.84 9.09
C THR A 125 -9.19 -3.42 8.76
N LEU A 126 -8.75 -3.22 7.52
CA LEU A 126 -7.40 -3.52 7.04
C LEU A 126 -6.54 -2.25 7.00
N TYR A 127 -5.33 -2.33 7.53
CA TYR A 127 -4.33 -1.27 7.44
C TYR A 127 -3.31 -1.64 6.36
N SER A 128 -3.37 -0.93 5.23
CA SER A 128 -2.43 -1.08 4.13
C SER A 128 -1.28 -0.09 4.30
N ILE A 129 -0.04 -0.57 4.31
CA ILE A 129 1.15 0.27 4.45
C ILE A 129 2.06 0.03 3.25
N PHE A 130 2.17 1.05 2.40
CA PHE A 130 2.96 1.03 1.18
C PHE A 130 4.24 1.84 1.36
N PHE A 131 5.40 1.18 1.31
CA PHE A 131 6.69 1.81 1.60
C PHE A 131 7.83 1.17 0.81
N GLY A 132 9.01 1.79 0.89
CA GLY A 132 10.27 1.24 0.37
C GLY A 132 10.89 2.05 -0.77
N ILE A 133 10.11 2.85 -1.50
CA ILE A 133 10.64 3.65 -2.64
C ILE A 133 11.71 4.64 -2.17
N ASN A 134 11.51 5.28 -1.02
CA ASN A 134 12.38 6.37 -0.55
C ASN A 134 13.19 6.01 0.71
N ASP A 135 13.04 4.82 1.31
CA ASP A 135 13.29 4.66 2.76
C ASP A 135 14.22 3.51 3.16
N TYR A 136 14.87 2.85 2.20
CA TYR A 136 15.61 1.61 2.42
C TYR A 136 16.93 1.74 3.21
N LEU A 137 17.17 2.89 3.84
CA LEU A 137 18.24 3.07 4.80
C LEU A 137 17.83 2.39 6.12
N ALA A 138 18.69 1.51 6.64
CA ALA A 138 18.43 0.60 7.76
C ALA A 138 17.95 1.27 9.07
N SER A 139 18.00 2.60 9.17
CA SER A 139 17.57 3.37 10.35
C SER A 139 16.06 3.58 10.50
N LEU A 140 15.22 3.20 9.52
CA LEU A 140 13.78 3.48 9.52
C LEU A 140 12.87 2.28 9.80
N THR A 141 13.43 1.07 9.83
CA THR A 141 12.65 -0.17 9.97
C THR A 141 11.90 -0.26 11.31
N GLN A 142 12.59 0.09 12.41
CA GLN A 142 11.99 0.07 13.75
C GLN A 142 10.84 1.06 13.89
N VAL A 143 10.94 2.22 13.23
CA VAL A 143 9.89 3.24 13.23
C VAL A 143 8.60 2.67 12.65
N LEU A 144 8.67 1.93 11.54
CA LEU A 144 7.50 1.30 10.94
C LEU A 144 6.87 0.27 11.87
N LEU A 145 7.68 -0.63 12.43
CA LEU A 145 7.21 -1.66 13.36
C LEU A 145 6.57 -1.04 14.61
N ASP A 146 7.10 0.07 15.11
CA ASP A 146 6.53 0.77 16.26
C ASP A 146 5.21 1.48 15.92
N GLN A 147 5.04 2.02 14.71
CA GLN A 147 3.74 2.55 14.26
C GLN A 147 2.67 1.45 14.15
N ILE A 148 3.04 0.24 13.72
CA ILE A 148 2.14 -0.92 13.74
C ILE A 148 1.69 -1.23 15.17
N LYS A 149 2.61 -1.24 16.15
CA LYS A 149 2.26 -1.43 17.57
C LYS A 149 1.32 -0.34 18.09
N ILE A 150 1.53 0.91 17.69
CA ILE A 150 0.66 2.03 18.05
C ILE A 150 -0.75 1.82 17.48
N LEU A 151 -0.89 1.42 16.22
CA LEU A 151 -2.20 1.10 15.64
C LEU A 151 -2.86 -0.12 16.31
N ALA A 152 -2.07 -1.12 16.71
CA ALA A 152 -2.57 -2.30 17.41
C ALA A 152 -3.03 -2.01 18.85
N SER A 153 -2.58 -0.88 19.42
CA SER A 153 -2.95 -0.41 20.76
C SER A 153 -4.27 0.39 20.73
N PRO A 154 -4.92 0.62 21.89
CA PRO A 154 -6.04 1.56 21.96
C PRO A 154 -5.66 2.96 21.46
N PRO A 155 -6.64 3.71 20.90
CA PRO A 155 -8.05 3.32 20.75
C PRO A 155 -8.31 2.45 19.51
N THR A 156 -7.37 2.41 18.57
CA THR A 156 -7.54 1.80 17.25
C THR A 156 -7.71 0.28 17.32
N ASN A 157 -6.94 -0.39 18.19
CA ASN A 157 -6.99 -1.84 18.37
C ASN A 157 -6.82 -2.64 17.07
N ALA A 158 -6.07 -2.13 16.09
CA ALA A 158 -5.89 -2.74 14.78
C ALA A 158 -5.39 -4.19 14.87
N ARG A 159 -5.91 -5.05 13.99
CA ARG A 159 -5.52 -6.48 13.94
C ARG A 159 -5.02 -6.96 12.58
N LYS A 160 -5.37 -6.26 11.51
CA LYS A 160 -5.12 -6.71 10.13
C LYS A 160 -4.19 -5.73 9.42
N PHE A 161 -3.02 -6.19 9.03
CA PHE A 161 -2.01 -5.36 8.36
C PHE A 161 -1.58 -6.00 7.05
N MET A 162 -1.62 -5.21 5.98
CA MET A 162 -1.04 -5.57 4.69
C MET A 162 0.13 -4.65 4.40
N ILE A 163 1.29 -5.26 4.23
CA ILE A 163 2.54 -4.59 3.93
C ILE A 163 2.84 -4.74 2.44
N LEU A 164 2.91 -3.61 1.77
CA LEU A 164 3.13 -3.50 0.34
C LEU A 164 4.55 -2.99 0.11
N ASP A 165 5.49 -3.93 -0.07
CA ASP A 165 6.89 -3.60 -0.30
C ASP A 165 7.12 -3.29 -1.77
N VAL A 166 7.67 -2.10 -2.03
CA VAL A 166 8.08 -1.64 -3.36
C VAL A 166 9.48 -1.05 -3.32
N TYR A 167 10.31 -1.52 -2.37
CA TYR A 167 11.71 -1.14 -2.33
C TYR A 167 12.38 -1.38 -3.69
N GLY A 168 13.23 -0.44 -4.09
CA GLY A 168 14.16 -0.61 -5.19
C GLY A 168 13.52 -0.51 -6.58
N ARG A 169 12.20 -0.68 -6.72
CA ARG A 169 11.50 -0.69 -8.02
C ARG A 169 12.25 -1.56 -9.04
N GLY A 170 12.53 -2.81 -8.67
CA GLY A 170 13.29 -3.76 -9.49
C GLY A 170 14.82 -3.68 -9.34
N ILE A 171 15.34 -2.73 -8.56
CA ILE A 171 16.77 -2.66 -8.23
C ILE A 171 17.00 -3.33 -6.88
N THR A 172 17.77 -4.42 -6.89
CA THR A 172 18.14 -5.18 -5.70
C THR A 172 19.54 -4.78 -5.25
N ILE A 173 19.68 -4.24 -4.03
CA ILE A 173 20.98 -4.03 -3.39
C ILE A 173 20.97 -4.60 -1.96
N PRO A 174 22.14 -4.95 -1.40
CA PRO A 174 22.20 -5.60 -0.09
C PRO A 174 21.52 -4.81 1.05
N SER A 175 21.63 -3.48 1.06
CA SER A 175 21.03 -2.68 2.14
C SER A 175 19.50 -2.66 2.09
N GLY A 176 18.91 -2.76 0.90
CA GLY A 176 17.47 -2.80 0.77
C GLY A 176 16.87 -4.18 1.05
N GLU A 177 17.56 -5.26 0.66
CA GLU A 177 17.16 -6.61 1.09
C GLU A 177 17.26 -6.76 2.61
N ALA A 178 18.30 -6.23 3.23
CA ALA A 178 18.40 -6.18 4.69
C ALA A 178 17.25 -5.37 5.32
N PHE A 179 16.88 -4.24 4.72
CA PHE A 179 15.74 -3.43 5.17
C PHE A 179 14.42 -4.22 5.13
N LYS A 180 14.13 -4.89 4.00
CA LYS A 180 12.95 -5.75 3.84
C LYS A 180 12.93 -6.88 4.86
N GLN A 181 14.07 -7.55 5.05
CA GLN A 181 14.20 -8.69 5.95
C GLN A 181 13.93 -8.30 7.41
N ILE A 182 14.37 -7.12 7.86
CA ILE A 182 14.08 -6.63 9.21
C ILE A 182 12.58 -6.43 9.42
N ILE A 183 11.90 -5.78 8.46
CA ILE A 183 10.45 -5.60 8.53
C ILE A 183 9.74 -6.96 8.53
N TYR A 184 10.09 -7.84 7.59
CA TYR A 184 9.50 -9.18 7.46
C TYR A 184 9.62 -9.99 8.77
N SER A 185 10.82 -9.98 9.37
CA SER A 185 11.08 -10.67 10.64
C SER A 185 10.32 -10.04 11.83
N GLY A 186 10.15 -8.71 11.83
CA GLY A 186 9.34 -8.01 12.82
C GLY A 186 7.86 -8.38 12.74
N LEU A 187 7.31 -8.41 11.52
CA LEU A 187 5.92 -8.84 11.27
C LEU A 187 5.70 -10.30 11.66
N SER A 188 6.69 -11.16 11.37
CA SER A 188 6.69 -12.55 11.80
C SER A 188 6.59 -12.68 13.31
N SER A 189 7.40 -11.90 14.03
CA SER A 189 7.36 -11.85 15.48
C SER A 189 5.99 -11.40 16.00
N PHE A 190 5.36 -10.41 15.36
CA PHE A 190 4.00 -9.97 15.75
C PHE A 190 2.93 -11.03 15.52
N ARG A 191 3.05 -11.86 14.49
CA ARG A 191 2.13 -12.98 14.24
C ARG A 191 2.35 -14.13 15.22
N VAL A 192 3.60 -14.56 15.39
CA VAL A 192 3.95 -15.80 16.11
C VAL A 192 3.99 -15.58 17.61
N ASN A 193 4.65 -14.51 18.07
CA ASN A 193 4.86 -14.24 19.49
C ASN A 193 3.82 -13.27 20.06
N GLY A 194 3.11 -12.55 19.19
CA GLY A 194 2.21 -11.48 19.57
C GLY A 194 2.93 -10.19 19.97
N ILE A 195 2.14 -9.17 20.26
CA ILE A 195 2.56 -7.86 20.76
C ILE A 195 1.94 -7.67 22.14
N GLN A 196 2.75 -7.24 23.09
CA GLN A 196 2.26 -6.75 24.38
C GLN A 196 1.59 -5.38 24.20
N ILE A 197 0.30 -5.32 24.45
CA ILE A 197 -0.48 -4.09 24.47
C ILE A 197 -0.80 -3.77 25.93
N ILE A 198 -0.51 -2.54 26.33
CA ILE A 198 -0.81 -2.02 27.66
C ILE A 198 -2.02 -1.10 27.53
N ASN A 199 -3.12 -1.49 28.15
CA ASN A 199 -4.26 -0.60 28.34
C ASN A 199 -4.05 0.13 29.67
N ASP A 200 -3.72 1.42 29.61
CA ASP A 200 -3.61 2.30 30.78
C ASP A 200 -4.91 3.10 30.93
N ASP A 201 -6.02 2.39 31.11
CA ASP A 201 -7.25 3.01 31.60
C ASP A 201 -7.16 3.11 33.12
N LYS A 202 -7.49 4.30 33.65
CA LYS A 202 -7.28 4.77 35.04
C LYS A 202 -7.72 3.85 36.19
N HIS A 203 -8.35 2.71 35.90
CA HIS A 203 -8.84 1.76 36.88
C HIS A 203 -8.47 0.29 36.61
N GLN A 204 -7.84 -0.06 35.49
CA GLN A 204 -7.38 -1.43 35.19
C GLN A 204 -6.14 -1.41 34.29
N HIS A 205 -5.00 -1.79 34.84
CA HIS A 205 -3.83 -2.17 34.03
C HIS A 205 -4.06 -3.57 33.49
N GLU A 206 -4.49 -3.67 32.24
CA GLU A 206 -4.61 -4.94 31.54
C GLU A 206 -3.50 -5.05 30.51
N GLN A 207 -2.61 -6.03 30.71
CA GLN A 207 -1.63 -6.43 29.72
C GLN A 207 -2.20 -7.59 28.92
N ARG A 208 -2.32 -7.40 27.60
CA ARG A 208 -2.76 -8.45 26.69
C ARG A 208 -1.70 -8.69 25.63
N ASN A 209 -1.42 -9.96 25.36
CA ASN A 209 -0.71 -10.35 24.16
C ASN A 209 -1.73 -10.50 23.03
N VAL A 210 -1.53 -9.76 21.95
CA VAL A 210 -2.36 -9.84 20.74
C VAL A 210 -1.51 -10.28 19.57
N THR A 211 -1.98 -11.25 18.80
CA THR A 211 -1.40 -11.58 17.51
C THR A 211 -2.05 -10.73 16.43
N LEU A 212 -1.32 -10.51 15.34
CA LEU A 212 -1.81 -9.78 14.17
C LEU A 212 -2.06 -10.73 13.01
N ASP A 213 -3.05 -10.44 12.17
CA ASP A 213 -3.16 -11.00 10.83
C ASP A 213 -2.29 -10.16 9.90
N ILE A 214 -1.35 -10.81 9.22
CA ILE A 214 -0.33 -10.16 8.41
C ILE A 214 -0.42 -10.66 6.98
N SER A 215 -0.36 -9.74 6.02
CA SER A 215 0.00 -10.05 4.64
C SER A 215 1.21 -9.20 4.24
N TYR A 216 2.16 -9.82 3.56
CA TYR A 216 3.35 -9.15 3.02
C TYR A 216 3.41 -9.44 1.52
N ILE A 217 3.49 -8.38 0.74
CA ILE A 217 3.47 -8.42 -0.72
C ILE A 217 4.80 -7.87 -1.22
N ASN A 218 5.57 -8.69 -1.92
CA ASN A 218 6.86 -8.32 -2.48
C ASN A 218 6.68 -7.90 -3.95
N PHE A 219 6.49 -6.60 -4.22
CA PHE A 219 6.30 -6.14 -5.59
C PHE A 219 7.56 -6.20 -6.45
N ALA A 220 8.74 -6.49 -5.88
CA ALA A 220 9.93 -6.75 -6.69
C ALA A 220 9.66 -7.83 -7.74
N ASN A 221 8.83 -8.84 -7.43
CA ASN A 221 8.46 -9.89 -8.37
C ASN A 221 7.77 -9.36 -9.64
N ILE A 222 6.92 -8.32 -9.53
CA ILE A 222 6.30 -7.67 -10.70
C ILE A 222 7.36 -6.95 -11.53
N TRP A 223 8.24 -6.20 -10.88
CA TRP A 223 9.30 -5.48 -11.58
C TRP A 223 10.29 -6.41 -12.26
N GLU A 224 10.70 -7.49 -11.59
CA GLU A 224 11.54 -8.53 -12.16
C GLU A 224 10.85 -9.24 -13.33
N GLY A 225 9.55 -9.49 -13.21
CA GLY A 225 8.78 -10.09 -14.29
C GLY A 225 8.65 -9.20 -15.53
N VAL A 226 8.46 -7.89 -15.34
CA VAL A 226 8.28 -6.92 -16.43
C VAL A 226 9.62 -6.50 -17.03
N LEU A 227 10.58 -6.07 -16.21
CA LEU A 227 11.87 -5.52 -16.65
C LEU A 227 12.94 -6.60 -16.87
N GLY A 228 12.71 -7.82 -16.36
CA GLY A 228 13.59 -8.95 -16.58
C GLY A 228 13.35 -9.65 -17.91
N PRO A 229 14.23 -10.59 -18.29
CA PRO A 229 14.10 -11.34 -19.54
C PRO A 229 12.91 -12.31 -19.55
N HIS A 230 12.36 -12.64 -18.36
CA HIS A 230 11.29 -13.61 -18.21
C HIS A 230 10.26 -13.16 -17.15
N PRO A 231 8.96 -13.11 -17.47
CA PRO A 231 8.38 -13.32 -18.80
C PRO A 231 8.61 -12.11 -19.75
N GLY A 232 9.00 -10.94 -19.23
CA GLY A 232 9.21 -9.70 -19.98
C GLY A 232 7.92 -8.88 -20.14
N PHE A 233 8.05 -7.56 -20.32
CA PHE A 233 6.93 -6.61 -20.33
C PHE A 233 5.84 -6.96 -21.36
N GLU A 234 6.21 -7.49 -22.52
CA GLU A 234 5.27 -7.92 -23.58
C GLU A 234 4.30 -9.01 -23.10
N LYS A 235 4.75 -9.88 -22.18
CA LYS A 235 3.89 -10.93 -21.64
C LYS A 235 2.83 -10.40 -20.69
N PHE A 236 3.05 -9.24 -20.09
CA PHE A 236 2.03 -8.51 -19.35
C PHE A 236 1.11 -7.69 -20.26
N GLY A 237 1.39 -7.65 -21.57
CA GLY A 237 0.67 -6.86 -22.57
C GLY A 237 1.26 -5.46 -22.80
N TYR A 238 2.33 -5.06 -22.11
CA TYR A 238 2.94 -3.76 -22.35
C TYR A 238 3.63 -3.70 -23.72
N VAL A 239 3.70 -2.50 -24.30
CA VAL A 239 4.48 -2.19 -25.51
C VAL A 239 5.79 -1.47 -25.19
N SER A 240 5.94 -0.97 -23.97
CA SER A 240 7.16 -0.30 -23.51
C SER A 240 7.30 -0.35 -21.98
N GLU A 241 8.54 -0.51 -21.54
CA GLU A 241 8.95 -0.34 -20.14
C GLU A 241 9.31 1.11 -19.77
N ASP A 242 9.27 2.04 -20.74
CA ASP A 242 9.57 3.46 -20.51
C ASP A 242 8.38 4.19 -19.86
N ALA A 243 8.62 5.44 -19.48
CA ALA A 243 7.55 6.36 -19.10
C ALA A 243 6.82 6.91 -20.32
N CYS A 244 5.49 6.91 -20.28
CA CYS A 244 4.66 7.48 -21.34
C CYS A 244 4.84 9.01 -21.44
N THR A 245 4.99 9.70 -20.31
CA THR A 245 5.19 11.16 -20.28
C THR A 245 6.67 11.54 -20.24
N LYS A 246 6.96 12.77 -20.66
CA LYS A 246 8.32 13.33 -20.64
C LYS A 246 8.48 14.24 -19.44
N CYS A 247 9.54 14.04 -18.68
CA CYS A 247 9.89 14.87 -17.54
C CYS A 247 11.26 15.50 -17.74
N THR A 248 11.35 16.82 -17.60
CA THR A 248 12.63 17.54 -17.57
C THR A 248 12.80 18.25 -16.23
N ALA A 249 14.04 18.62 -15.91
CA ALA A 249 14.34 19.34 -14.68
C ALA A 249 13.69 20.74 -14.65
N GLU A 250 13.50 21.35 -15.82
CA GLU A 250 13.01 22.73 -15.98
C GLU A 250 11.49 22.83 -16.00
N LEU A 251 10.81 21.84 -16.59
CA LEU A 251 9.36 21.90 -16.84
C LEU A 251 8.56 20.91 -15.99
N GLY A 252 9.23 20.03 -15.24
CA GLY A 252 8.57 18.89 -14.63
C GLY A 252 8.04 17.93 -15.68
N CYS A 253 7.04 17.13 -15.31
CA CYS A 253 6.42 16.17 -16.21
C CYS A 253 5.29 16.80 -17.02
N THR A 254 5.25 16.54 -18.32
CA THR A 254 4.24 17.08 -19.25
C THR A 254 3.59 15.99 -20.09
N THR A 255 2.32 16.20 -20.43
CA THR A 255 1.58 15.38 -21.40
C THR A 255 1.86 15.80 -22.85
N ILE A 256 2.54 16.92 -23.07
CA ILE A 256 2.94 17.36 -24.41
C ILE A 256 3.97 16.38 -24.96
N GLY A 257 3.60 15.69 -26.05
CA GLY A 257 4.44 14.66 -26.67
C GLY A 257 4.57 13.40 -25.81
N MET A 258 3.55 13.09 -25.01
CA MET A 258 3.39 11.78 -24.38
C MET A 258 3.18 10.69 -25.44
N CYS A 259 3.31 9.43 -25.02
CA CYS A 259 3.04 8.28 -25.86
C CYS A 259 1.58 8.25 -26.36
N ASP A 260 1.35 7.60 -27.51
CA ASP A 260 0.01 7.50 -28.11
C ASP A 260 -0.90 6.49 -27.40
N ASP A 261 -0.31 5.55 -26.64
CA ASP A 261 -1.00 4.45 -25.99
C ASP A 261 -0.58 4.29 -24.51
N PRO A 262 -1.05 5.19 -23.62
CA PRO A 262 -0.63 5.22 -22.22
C PRO A 262 -1.05 3.99 -21.40
N GLU A 263 -2.02 3.22 -21.88
CA GLU A 263 -2.51 2.02 -21.18
C GLU A 263 -1.51 0.87 -21.29
N HIS A 264 -0.71 0.84 -22.36
CA HIS A 264 0.28 -0.21 -22.60
C HIS A 264 1.72 0.17 -22.24
N TYR A 265 1.91 1.24 -21.45
CA TYR A 265 3.20 1.61 -20.90
C TYR A 265 3.30 1.24 -19.42
N PHE A 266 4.44 0.69 -19.01
CA PHE A 266 4.65 0.28 -17.62
C PHE A 266 4.70 1.48 -16.65
N TYR A 267 5.29 2.60 -17.09
CA TYR A 267 5.38 3.82 -16.30
C TYR A 267 4.56 4.97 -16.90
N TRP A 268 3.93 5.77 -16.03
CA TRP A 268 3.31 7.03 -16.44
C TRP A 268 4.33 8.16 -16.53
N ILE A 269 5.05 8.39 -15.43
CA ILE A 269 6.26 9.25 -15.34
C ILE A 269 7.43 8.36 -14.92
N PRO A 270 8.70 8.75 -15.14
CA PRO A 270 9.85 7.94 -14.76
C PRO A 270 9.77 7.45 -13.31
N GLY A 271 9.86 6.12 -13.15
CA GLY A 271 9.83 5.45 -11.85
C GLY A 271 8.48 5.45 -11.12
N HIS A 272 7.38 5.84 -11.77
CA HIS A 272 6.03 5.76 -11.21
C HIS A 272 5.12 4.94 -12.13
N PRO A 273 4.54 3.85 -11.63
CA PRO A 273 3.69 2.95 -12.41
C PRO A 273 2.54 3.67 -13.12
N SER A 274 2.16 3.19 -14.30
CA SER A 274 0.93 3.62 -14.97
C SER A 274 -0.31 3.14 -14.20
N LYS A 275 -1.49 3.64 -14.60
CA LYS A 275 -2.77 3.18 -14.04
C LYS A 275 -2.94 1.66 -14.20
N GLU A 276 -2.58 1.12 -15.37
CA GLU A 276 -2.71 -0.30 -15.64
C GLU A 276 -1.68 -1.13 -14.87
N THR A 277 -0.48 -0.61 -14.65
CA THR A 277 0.47 -1.23 -13.72
C THR A 277 -0.06 -1.24 -12.29
N MET A 278 -0.66 -0.14 -11.82
CA MET A 278 -1.31 -0.14 -10.50
C MET A 278 -2.45 -1.14 -10.43
N ARG A 279 -3.20 -1.38 -11.52
CA ARG A 279 -4.20 -2.46 -11.56
C ARG A 279 -3.55 -3.84 -11.46
N ILE A 280 -2.49 -4.11 -12.22
CA ILE A 280 -1.75 -5.39 -12.13
C ILE A 280 -1.23 -5.63 -10.72
N MET A 281 -0.69 -4.60 -10.07
CA MET A 281 -0.20 -4.76 -8.71
C MET A 281 -1.35 -5.15 -7.75
N ALA A 282 -2.62 -4.82 -8.06
CA ALA A 282 -3.78 -5.11 -7.20
C ALA A 282 -4.26 -6.54 -7.47
N ASP A 283 -4.22 -6.94 -8.74
CA ASP A 283 -4.41 -8.32 -9.17
C ASP A 283 -3.39 -9.22 -8.46
N TYR A 284 -2.13 -8.81 -8.39
CA TYR A 284 -1.09 -9.51 -7.67
C TYR A 284 -1.39 -9.67 -6.17
N VAL A 285 -1.84 -8.61 -5.48
CA VAL A 285 -2.28 -8.71 -4.09
C VAL A 285 -3.39 -9.76 -3.92
N ARG A 286 -4.35 -9.79 -4.86
CA ARG A 286 -5.43 -10.79 -4.85
C ARG A 286 -4.88 -12.20 -5.01
N GLU A 287 -3.95 -12.42 -5.93
CA GLU A 287 -3.29 -13.71 -6.09
C GLU A 287 -2.51 -14.12 -4.84
N VAL A 288 -1.81 -13.19 -4.17
CA VAL A 288 -1.12 -13.51 -2.90
C VAL A 288 -2.10 -13.95 -1.83
N TRP A 289 -3.25 -13.28 -1.70
CA TRP A 289 -4.27 -13.66 -0.72
C TRP A 289 -4.92 -15.02 -0.99
N ASP A 290 -5.00 -15.41 -2.27
CA ASP A 290 -5.61 -16.67 -2.67
C ASP A 290 -4.60 -17.83 -2.66
N GLN A 291 -3.36 -17.58 -3.07
CA GLN A 291 -2.35 -18.63 -3.27
C GLN A 291 -1.36 -18.78 -2.10
N CYS A 292 -1.00 -17.71 -1.40
CA CYS A 292 0.09 -17.72 -0.41
C CYS A 292 -0.40 -17.77 1.04
N ARG A 293 -1.39 -18.61 1.33
CA ARG A 293 -1.93 -18.75 2.69
C ARG A 293 -1.02 -19.59 3.58
N VAL A 294 -0.73 -19.08 4.78
CA VAL A 294 0.13 -19.73 5.78
C VAL A 294 -0.50 -19.79 7.17
#